data_AF-L9WPF8-F1
#
_entry.id   AF-L9WPF8-F1
#
_cell.length_a   1.000
_cell.length_b   1.000
_cell.length_c   1.000
_cell.angle_alpha   90.00
_cell.angle_beta   90.00
_cell.angle_gamma   90.00
#
_symmetry.space_group_name_H-M   'P 1'
#
loop_
_entity.id
_entity.type
_entity.pdbx_description
1 polymer ?
#
loop_
_entity_poly.entity_id
_entity_poly.type
_entity_poly.pdbx_seq_one_letter_code
_entity_poly.pdbx_strand_id
1 'polypeptide(L)'
;MENGDNVLIDALPSIGKSSNVIPAARETDSPVTILTARHDLYDQYEEWCKDYQKEYNDNFEFQILPSFLNDCPTACGDEGDGWQQQVKRIYDRGVSGRDIHNHANRFFGEPLPCTENNECPYDETRNFDADVLIGHYTYAYVHPAVNGRVVVFDEFPEDDFVTDFDNPSVAVSDFLKSSTNIPFNDFTDLITNRLDPSYRDAALKVLNDIPIGQLDNPSAVLDDPTGQTHALAPHIVFTLVNSEQIDGKWECSTLGHEAGVYNRESGKVRVLRPPRLTDARNVIGLDGTPSWRMWNIVLGCGLGANEMLEHKQILTDDERREYVRDVLSLTVIRTTSDAKHYSGGKYVDPEKEKALIEAVCSKHRDSPALITTKKAVVKYKKVGALNELAYYDHYGNIKGSNKYGQSRVGIVIGSQVYGYDYVEEWASFLGEQTDSNGKGMNLSFSEFGDEVLHHMRELEVTQAIMRFGRDTNGATVYVHTAAIPDWMPISAKGRVSDRGRGYGQVVRALSEIQRASTDDIAAHSEVKIKNRQVGRVLDKLEEEGHVTYEKSGRKGVWVDRSLDTVNPSFDVSLPS
;
A
#
# COMPACT_ATOMS: atom_id res chain seq x y z
N MET A 1 -5.52 -26.13 8.75
CA MET A 1 -5.82 -26.97 7.57
C MET A 1 -6.72 -28.14 7.93
N GLU A 2 -6.57 -28.79 9.10
CA GLU A 2 -7.37 -30.00 9.45
C GLU A 2 -8.87 -29.76 9.73
N ASN A 3 -9.25 -28.65 10.35
CA ASN A 3 -10.62 -28.46 10.87
C ASN A 3 -11.67 -27.98 9.85
N GLY A 4 -11.29 -27.68 8.60
CA GLY A 4 -12.23 -27.03 7.66
C GLY A 4 -12.49 -25.54 7.92
N ASP A 5 -12.01 -25.00 9.05
CA ASP A 5 -12.21 -23.59 9.40
C ASP A 5 -11.48 -22.62 8.45
N ASN A 6 -12.17 -21.54 8.09
CA ASN A 6 -11.58 -20.38 7.41
C ASN A 6 -10.91 -19.47 8.45
N VAL A 7 -9.67 -19.06 8.21
CA VAL A 7 -8.84 -18.39 9.23
C VAL A 7 -8.01 -17.26 8.65
N LEU A 8 -7.91 -16.16 9.40
CA LEU A 8 -6.92 -15.10 9.19
C LEU A 8 -5.83 -15.26 10.25
N ILE A 9 -4.63 -15.63 9.80
CA ILE A 9 -3.45 -15.79 10.65
C ILE A 9 -2.69 -14.47 10.68
N ASP A 10 -2.65 -13.87 11.86
CA ASP A 10 -1.87 -12.69 12.18
C ASP A 10 -0.52 -13.14 12.78
N ALA A 11 0.51 -13.08 11.95
CA ALA A 11 1.87 -13.52 12.27
C ALA A 11 2.90 -12.54 11.73
N LEU A 12 3.65 -11.89 12.65
CA LEU A 12 4.70 -10.94 12.32
C LEU A 12 5.74 -11.52 11.32
N PRO A 13 6.45 -10.66 10.58
CA PRO A 13 7.48 -11.08 9.64
C PRO A 13 8.53 -12.02 10.26
N SER A 14 9.04 -12.94 9.43
CA SER A 14 10.08 -13.92 9.77
C SER A 14 9.67 -15.02 10.75
N ILE A 15 8.40 -15.11 11.16
CA ILE A 15 7.86 -16.26 11.92
C ILE A 15 7.74 -17.54 11.05
N GLY A 16 7.89 -17.40 9.73
CA GLY A 16 7.79 -18.53 8.78
C GLY A 16 6.36 -18.83 8.32
N LYS A 17 5.44 -17.84 8.38
CA LYS A 17 4.03 -18.02 7.96
C LYS A 17 3.90 -18.61 6.55
N SER A 18 4.60 -18.02 5.59
CA SER A 18 4.56 -18.40 4.17
C SER A 18 5.29 -19.73 3.90
N SER A 19 6.48 -19.91 4.48
CA SER A 19 7.28 -21.14 4.29
C SER A 19 6.63 -22.38 4.88
N ASN A 20 5.83 -22.24 5.95
CA ASN A 20 5.14 -23.35 6.59
C ASN A 20 3.85 -23.80 5.88
N VAL A 21 3.42 -23.09 4.82
CA VAL A 21 2.24 -23.49 4.03
C VAL A 21 2.48 -24.85 3.36
N ILE A 22 3.66 -25.06 2.78
CA ILE A 22 3.99 -26.33 2.09
C ILE A 22 4.02 -27.50 3.08
N PRO A 23 4.81 -27.47 4.19
CA PRO A 23 4.76 -28.51 5.21
C PRO A 23 3.34 -28.81 5.70
N ALA A 24 2.55 -27.79 6.02
CA ALA A 24 1.18 -27.97 6.51
C ALA A 24 0.26 -28.63 5.46
N ALA A 25 0.39 -28.26 4.18
CA ALA A 25 -0.37 -28.88 3.10
C ALA A 25 -0.01 -30.37 2.93
N ARG A 26 1.29 -30.70 3.04
CA ARG A 26 1.78 -32.08 2.94
C ARG A 26 1.39 -32.93 4.14
N GLU A 27 1.49 -32.41 5.37
CA GLU A 27 1.07 -33.11 6.58
C GLU A 27 -0.42 -33.45 6.59
N THR A 28 -1.25 -32.61 5.96
CA THR A 28 -2.70 -32.77 5.92
C THR A 28 -3.23 -33.41 4.64
N ASP A 29 -2.34 -33.88 3.75
CA ASP A 29 -2.65 -34.44 2.43
C ASP A 29 -3.71 -33.61 1.69
N SER A 30 -3.55 -32.28 1.76
CA SER A 30 -4.53 -31.32 1.27
C SER A 30 -3.92 -30.59 0.09
N PRO A 31 -4.55 -30.66 -1.09
CA PRO A 31 -4.01 -29.97 -2.22
C PRO A 31 -4.28 -28.46 -1.98
N VAL A 32 -3.32 -27.59 -2.31
CA VAL A 32 -3.29 -26.18 -1.90
C VAL A 32 -3.13 -25.24 -3.10
N THR A 33 -3.76 -24.08 -3.02
CA THR A 33 -3.56 -22.96 -3.95
C THR A 33 -3.07 -21.76 -3.16
N ILE A 34 -1.88 -21.28 -3.50
CA ILE A 34 -1.21 -20.16 -2.88
C ILE A 34 -1.33 -18.96 -3.81
N LEU A 35 -1.97 -17.90 -3.31
CA LEU A 35 -2.27 -16.69 -4.04
C LEU A 35 -1.46 -15.52 -3.46
N THR A 36 -0.69 -14.84 -4.31
CA THR A 36 0.12 -13.67 -3.92
C THR A 36 0.33 -12.71 -5.08
N ALA A 37 0.60 -11.42 -4.81
CA ALA A 37 0.64 -10.38 -5.84
C ALA A 37 1.89 -10.40 -6.75
N ARG A 38 3.03 -10.92 -6.26
CA ARG A 38 4.34 -10.68 -6.88
C ARG A 38 5.01 -11.95 -7.39
N HIS A 39 5.59 -11.85 -8.59
CA HIS A 39 6.30 -12.95 -9.24
C HIS A 39 7.54 -13.44 -8.46
N ASP A 40 8.28 -12.57 -7.76
CA ASP A 40 9.44 -13.02 -6.96
C ASP A 40 9.06 -13.82 -5.71
N LEU A 41 7.78 -13.77 -5.30
CA LEU A 41 7.25 -14.67 -4.29
C LEU A 41 6.92 -16.04 -4.90
N TYR A 42 6.59 -16.11 -6.19
CA TYR A 42 6.37 -17.40 -6.86
C TYR A 42 7.65 -18.22 -6.89
N ASP A 43 8.77 -17.57 -7.23
CA ASP A 43 10.11 -18.20 -7.22
C ASP A 43 10.46 -18.73 -5.81
N GLN A 44 10.14 -17.98 -4.75
CA GLN A 44 10.36 -18.42 -3.36
C GLN A 44 9.52 -19.65 -2.99
N TYR A 45 8.23 -19.67 -3.36
CA TYR A 45 7.38 -20.84 -3.12
C TYR A 45 7.84 -22.05 -3.93
N GLU A 46 8.30 -21.85 -5.17
CA GLU A 46 8.90 -22.91 -5.98
C GLU A 46 10.16 -23.49 -5.32
N GLU A 47 11.06 -22.63 -4.83
CA GLU A 47 12.26 -23.06 -4.09
C GLU A 47 11.88 -23.85 -2.84
N TRP A 48 10.91 -23.38 -2.05
CA TRP A 48 10.44 -24.12 -0.86
C TRP A 48 9.82 -25.47 -1.21
N CYS A 49 9.10 -25.58 -2.33
CA CYS A 49 8.60 -26.88 -2.80
C CYS A 49 9.76 -27.82 -3.14
N LYS A 50 10.74 -27.36 -3.92
CA LYS A 50 11.93 -28.15 -4.31
C LYS A 50 12.76 -28.59 -3.10
N ASP A 51 12.95 -27.69 -2.13
CA ASP A 51 13.68 -27.98 -0.90
C ASP A 51 12.95 -29.03 -0.06
N TYR A 52 11.63 -28.90 0.11
CA TYR A 52 10.83 -29.89 0.82
C TYR A 52 10.89 -31.27 0.14
N GLN A 53 10.70 -31.34 -1.18
CA GLN A 53 10.81 -32.59 -1.95
C GLN A 53 12.15 -33.28 -1.70
N LYS A 54 13.24 -32.50 -1.67
CA LYS A 54 14.60 -33.01 -1.44
C LYS A 54 14.83 -33.45 0.01
N GLU A 55 14.35 -32.69 0.98
CA GLU A 55 14.54 -32.96 2.41
C GLU A 55 13.76 -34.20 2.87
N TYR A 56 12.50 -34.31 2.43
CA TYR A 56 11.58 -35.35 2.88
C TYR A 56 11.42 -36.51 1.89
N ASN A 57 12.06 -36.44 0.72
CA ASN A 57 11.92 -37.42 -0.37
C ASN A 57 10.44 -37.65 -0.74
N ASP A 58 9.68 -36.56 -0.79
CA ASP A 58 8.28 -36.50 -1.22
C ASP A 58 8.22 -36.00 -2.68
N ASN A 59 7.39 -36.61 -3.51
CA ASN A 59 7.33 -36.35 -4.95
C ASN A 59 5.94 -35.85 -5.37
N PHE A 60 5.49 -34.78 -4.72
CA PHE A 60 4.27 -34.07 -5.07
C PHE A 60 4.49 -33.14 -6.25
N GLU A 61 3.44 -32.83 -6.99
CA GLU A 61 3.48 -31.91 -8.12
C GLU A 61 3.19 -30.48 -7.64
N PHE A 62 4.00 -29.52 -8.10
CA PHE A 62 3.71 -28.10 -7.91
C PHE A 62 3.77 -27.36 -9.23
N GLN A 63 2.97 -26.31 -9.36
CA GLN A 63 2.86 -25.55 -10.58
C GLN A 63 2.69 -24.06 -10.30
N ILE A 64 3.49 -23.25 -11.01
CA ILE A 64 3.25 -21.80 -11.11
C ILE A 64 2.23 -21.59 -12.22
N LEU A 65 1.12 -20.94 -11.88
CA LEU A 65 0.05 -20.60 -12.79
C LEU A 65 0.44 -19.39 -13.65
N PRO A 66 0.15 -19.40 -14.96
CA PRO A 66 0.65 -18.38 -15.88
C PRO A 66 -0.03 -17.03 -15.67
N SER A 67 0.69 -15.94 -15.94
CA SER A 67 0.18 -14.58 -15.99
C SER A 67 -0.02 -14.16 -17.44
N PHE A 68 -1.20 -13.64 -17.76
CA PHE A 68 -1.52 -13.23 -19.13
C PHE A 68 -0.51 -12.22 -19.70
N LEU A 69 -0.15 -11.19 -18.93
CA LEU A 69 0.74 -10.13 -19.40
C LEU A 69 2.21 -10.57 -19.52
N ASN A 70 2.60 -11.70 -18.93
CA ASN A 70 3.98 -12.16 -18.90
C ASN A 70 4.21 -13.42 -19.73
N ASP A 71 3.24 -14.34 -19.78
CA ASP A 71 3.40 -15.67 -20.37
C ASP A 71 2.67 -15.84 -21.72
N CYS A 72 1.87 -14.85 -22.15
CA CYS A 72 1.31 -14.80 -23.51
C CYS A 72 2.27 -14.03 -24.43
N PRO A 73 2.85 -14.65 -25.49
CA PRO A 73 3.77 -13.99 -26.43
C PRO A 73 3.22 -12.69 -27.03
N THR A 74 1.91 -12.64 -27.30
CA THR A 74 1.26 -11.44 -27.84
C THR A 74 1.13 -10.34 -26.78
N ALA A 75 0.85 -10.68 -25.52
CA ALA A 75 0.64 -9.69 -24.46
C ALA A 75 1.95 -9.17 -23.85
N CYS A 76 2.98 -10.03 -23.75
CA CYS A 76 4.30 -9.63 -23.25
C CYS A 76 5.10 -8.81 -24.28
N GLY A 77 4.71 -8.86 -25.56
CA GLY A 77 5.26 -8.05 -26.64
C GLY A 77 6.22 -8.77 -27.59
N ASP A 78 6.38 -10.08 -27.46
CA ASP A 78 7.21 -10.89 -28.37
C ASP A 78 6.71 -10.83 -29.82
N GLU A 79 5.41 -10.64 -30.01
CA GLU A 79 4.74 -10.48 -31.32
C GLU A 79 4.63 -9.00 -31.77
N GLY A 80 5.33 -8.11 -31.07
CA GLY A 80 5.47 -6.69 -31.41
C GLY A 80 4.63 -5.73 -30.56
N ASP A 81 5.18 -4.53 -30.32
CA ASP A 81 4.60 -3.48 -29.46
C ASP A 81 3.17 -3.07 -29.85
N GLY A 82 2.82 -3.15 -31.14
CA GLY A 82 1.49 -2.81 -31.64
C GLY A 82 0.41 -3.76 -31.10
N TRP A 83 0.69 -5.07 -31.16
CA TRP A 83 -0.18 -6.12 -30.63
C TRP A 83 -0.26 -6.06 -29.11
N GLN A 84 0.88 -5.88 -28.44
CA GLN A 84 0.91 -5.68 -26.99
C GLN A 84 0.01 -4.52 -26.57
N GLN A 85 0.12 -3.36 -27.21
CA GLN A 85 -0.71 -2.20 -26.89
C GLN A 85 -2.20 -2.46 -27.16
N GLN A 86 -2.54 -3.13 -28.26
CA GLN A 86 -3.94 -3.47 -28.59
C GLN A 86 -4.55 -4.40 -27.56
N VAL A 87 -3.87 -5.50 -27.24
CA VAL A 87 -4.31 -6.49 -26.26
C VAL A 87 -4.39 -5.88 -24.86
N LYS A 88 -3.35 -5.14 -24.46
CA LYS A 88 -3.32 -4.46 -23.16
C LYS A 88 -4.47 -3.45 -23.01
N ARG A 89 -4.84 -2.73 -24.07
CA ARG A 89 -6.02 -1.83 -24.03
C ARG A 89 -7.32 -2.57 -23.73
N ILE A 90 -7.51 -3.77 -24.28
CA ILE A 90 -8.70 -4.60 -24.01
C ILE A 90 -8.64 -5.19 -22.59
N TYR A 91 -7.47 -5.65 -22.17
CA TYR A 91 -7.23 -6.17 -20.82
C TYR A 91 -7.48 -5.10 -19.73
N ASP A 92 -6.95 -3.89 -19.92
CA ASP A 92 -7.13 -2.74 -19.03
C ASP A 92 -8.61 -2.29 -18.94
N ARG A 93 -9.49 -2.76 -19.83
CA ARG A 93 -10.95 -2.56 -19.79
C ARG A 93 -11.67 -3.66 -18.99
N GLY A 94 -10.94 -4.51 -18.28
CA GLY A 94 -11.48 -5.55 -17.41
C GLY A 94 -11.81 -6.87 -18.11
N VAL A 95 -11.31 -7.09 -19.33
CA VAL A 95 -11.50 -8.37 -20.06
C VAL A 95 -10.38 -9.34 -19.68
N SER A 96 -10.73 -10.57 -19.31
CA SER A 96 -9.75 -11.57 -18.92
C SER A 96 -8.86 -12.01 -20.10
N GLY A 97 -7.63 -12.44 -19.83
CA GLY A 97 -6.75 -13.01 -20.86
C GLY A 97 -7.40 -14.16 -21.63
N ARG A 98 -8.16 -15.02 -20.93
CA ARG A 98 -8.92 -16.11 -21.54
C ARG A 98 -9.98 -15.60 -22.53
N ASP A 99 -10.72 -14.56 -22.16
CA ASP A 99 -11.77 -14.01 -23.03
C ASP A 99 -11.18 -13.30 -24.25
N ILE A 100 -10.01 -12.66 -24.09
CA ILE A 100 -9.26 -12.08 -25.22
C ILE A 100 -8.87 -13.18 -26.21
N HIS A 101 -8.38 -14.34 -25.75
CA HIS A 101 -8.06 -15.47 -26.62
C HIS A 101 -9.32 -16.06 -27.29
N ASN A 102 -10.37 -16.33 -26.50
CA ASN A 102 -11.63 -16.92 -26.99
C ASN A 102 -12.35 -16.04 -28.02
N HIS A 103 -12.16 -14.72 -27.94
CA HIS A 103 -12.87 -13.74 -28.77
C HIS A 103 -11.95 -12.86 -29.61
N ALA A 104 -10.71 -13.32 -29.88
CA ALA A 104 -9.71 -12.57 -30.65
C ALA A 104 -10.24 -12.03 -31.99
N ASN A 105 -10.91 -12.87 -32.77
CA ASN A 105 -11.50 -12.47 -34.06
C ASN A 105 -12.54 -11.36 -33.94
N ARG A 106 -13.25 -11.25 -32.81
CA ARG A 106 -14.21 -10.16 -32.57
C ARG A 106 -13.51 -8.87 -32.19
N PHE A 107 -12.46 -8.94 -31.37
CA PHE A 107 -11.71 -7.77 -30.93
C PHE A 107 -10.80 -7.20 -32.01
N PHE A 108 -10.15 -8.06 -32.79
CA PHE A 108 -9.07 -7.67 -33.69
C PHE A 108 -9.36 -7.95 -35.17
N GLY A 109 -10.41 -8.71 -35.49
CA GLY A 109 -10.73 -9.13 -36.86
C GLY A 109 -9.92 -10.34 -37.35
N GLU A 110 -8.97 -10.81 -36.55
CA GLU A 110 -8.10 -11.95 -36.82
C GLU A 110 -7.72 -12.68 -35.51
N PRO A 111 -7.20 -13.92 -35.58
CA PRO A 111 -6.64 -14.62 -34.41
C PRO A 111 -5.48 -13.85 -33.78
N LEU A 112 -5.15 -14.17 -32.52
CA LEU A 112 -3.94 -13.63 -31.90
C LEU A 112 -2.70 -14.28 -32.55
N PRO A 113 -1.60 -13.54 -32.76
CA PRO A 113 -0.38 -14.11 -33.32
C PRO A 113 0.16 -15.32 -32.53
N CYS A 114 0.02 -15.31 -31.19
CA CYS A 114 0.46 -16.41 -30.34
C CYS A 114 -0.29 -17.73 -30.59
N THR A 115 -1.44 -17.73 -31.28
CA THR A 115 -2.23 -18.92 -31.61
C THR A 115 -2.13 -19.34 -33.07
N GLU A 116 -1.34 -18.65 -33.91
CA GLU A 116 -1.25 -18.94 -35.34
C GLU A 116 -0.60 -20.29 -35.65
N ASN A 117 0.39 -20.71 -34.85
CA ASN A 117 1.25 -21.85 -35.16
C ASN A 117 1.11 -23.03 -34.20
N ASN A 118 0.62 -22.82 -32.97
CA ASN A 118 0.41 -23.81 -31.91
C ASN A 118 -0.59 -23.25 -30.87
N GLU A 119 -0.88 -24.01 -29.83
CA GLU A 119 -1.61 -23.49 -28.66
C GLU A 119 -0.73 -22.47 -27.92
N CYS A 120 -1.35 -21.43 -27.36
CA CYS A 120 -0.61 -20.34 -26.73
C CYS A 120 0.01 -20.84 -25.41
N PRO A 121 1.29 -20.56 -25.10
CA PRO A 121 1.93 -20.99 -23.86
C PRO A 121 1.17 -20.61 -22.59
N TYR A 122 0.53 -19.43 -22.57
CA TYR A 122 -0.35 -18.99 -21.48
C TYR A 122 -1.55 -19.91 -21.25
N ASP A 123 -2.14 -20.45 -22.32
CA ASP A 123 -3.27 -21.38 -22.21
C ASP A 123 -2.79 -22.82 -21.96
N GLU A 124 -1.73 -23.27 -22.65
CA GLU A 124 -1.16 -24.62 -22.49
C GLU A 124 -0.71 -24.90 -21.05
N THR A 125 -0.09 -23.91 -20.40
CA THR A 125 0.45 -24.04 -19.03
C THR A 125 -0.60 -23.80 -17.95
N ARG A 126 -1.88 -23.62 -18.32
CA ARG A 126 -2.96 -23.40 -17.38
C ARG A 126 -3.57 -24.73 -16.90
N ASN A 127 -2.74 -25.51 -16.21
CA ASN A 127 -3.12 -26.77 -15.57
C ASN A 127 -3.36 -26.56 -14.06
N PHE A 128 -4.34 -27.26 -13.50
CA PHE A 128 -4.77 -27.14 -12.10
C PHE A 128 -4.66 -28.47 -11.32
N ASP A 129 -4.11 -29.51 -11.95
CA ASP A 129 -4.06 -30.88 -11.40
C ASP A 129 -2.92 -31.07 -10.38
N ALA A 130 -1.93 -30.18 -10.34
CA ALA A 130 -0.80 -30.27 -9.41
C ALA A 130 -1.27 -30.14 -7.94
N ASP A 131 -0.58 -30.80 -7.01
CA ASP A 131 -0.89 -30.76 -5.57
C ASP A 131 -0.83 -29.33 -5.01
N VAL A 132 0.19 -28.57 -5.43
CA VAL A 132 0.43 -27.17 -5.03
C VAL A 132 0.32 -26.26 -6.25
N LEU A 133 -0.60 -25.32 -6.22
CA LEU A 133 -0.72 -24.25 -7.21
C LEU A 133 -0.19 -22.94 -6.62
N ILE A 134 0.58 -22.18 -7.40
CA ILE A 134 1.13 -20.88 -7.00
C ILE A 134 0.73 -19.86 -8.06
N GLY A 135 0.06 -18.78 -7.69
CA GLY A 135 -0.37 -17.79 -8.67
C GLY A 135 -0.83 -16.47 -8.07
N HIS A 136 -1.38 -15.63 -8.94
CA HIS A 136 -1.91 -14.32 -8.58
C HIS A 136 -3.30 -14.39 -7.94
N TYR A 137 -3.70 -13.42 -7.12
CA TYR A 137 -5.02 -13.39 -6.47
C TYR A 137 -6.21 -13.51 -7.43
N THR A 138 -6.05 -13.09 -8.68
CA THR A 138 -7.08 -13.24 -9.73
C THR A 138 -7.44 -14.69 -10.02
N TYR A 139 -6.59 -15.66 -9.67
CA TYR A 139 -6.94 -17.09 -9.73
C TYR A 139 -8.02 -17.49 -8.72
N ALA A 140 -8.34 -16.66 -7.73
CA ALA A 140 -9.50 -16.87 -6.85
C ALA A 140 -10.85 -16.83 -7.61
N TYR A 141 -10.89 -16.23 -8.81
CA TYR A 141 -12.07 -16.27 -9.68
C TYR A 141 -12.11 -17.51 -10.59
N VAL A 142 -11.06 -18.33 -10.59
CA VAL A 142 -10.92 -19.50 -11.47
C VAL A 142 -11.31 -20.74 -10.68
N HIS A 143 -12.52 -21.26 -10.93
CA HIS A 143 -13.09 -22.36 -10.15
C HIS A 143 -12.15 -23.58 -9.98
N PRO A 144 -11.45 -24.10 -11.00
CA PRO A 144 -10.47 -25.18 -10.82
C PRO A 144 -9.31 -24.87 -9.87
N ALA A 145 -8.94 -23.59 -9.69
CA ALA A 145 -7.89 -23.19 -8.76
C ALA A 145 -8.38 -23.11 -7.30
N VAL A 146 -9.70 -23.17 -7.06
CA VAL A 146 -10.31 -23.02 -5.73
C VAL A 146 -10.98 -24.32 -5.26
N ASN A 147 -11.70 -24.98 -6.17
CA ASN A 147 -12.59 -26.10 -5.86
C ASN A 147 -11.86 -27.28 -5.19
N GLY A 148 -12.27 -27.62 -3.96
CA GLY A 148 -11.70 -28.70 -3.16
C GLY A 148 -10.28 -28.44 -2.63
N ARG A 149 -9.74 -27.23 -2.83
CA ARG A 149 -8.37 -26.85 -2.48
C ARG A 149 -8.36 -26.04 -1.18
N VAL A 150 -7.28 -26.10 -0.41
CA VAL A 150 -7.01 -25.08 0.62
C VAL A 150 -6.49 -23.84 -0.10
N VAL A 151 -7.20 -22.71 0.01
CA VAL A 151 -6.81 -21.46 -0.66
C VAL A 151 -6.13 -20.53 0.32
N VAL A 152 -4.88 -20.18 0.05
CA VAL A 152 -4.04 -19.34 0.89
C VAL A 152 -3.83 -18.00 0.20
N PHE A 153 -4.21 -16.91 0.86
CA PHE A 153 -3.91 -15.53 0.45
C PHE A 153 -2.73 -15.02 1.27
N ASP A 154 -1.58 -14.80 0.62
CA ASP A 154 -0.38 -14.29 1.28
C ASP A 154 -0.24 -12.77 1.08
N GLU A 155 -0.52 -12.02 2.16
CA GLU A 155 -0.75 -10.57 2.22
C GLU A 155 -2.16 -10.11 1.77
N PHE A 156 -2.56 -8.89 2.17
CA PHE A 156 -3.90 -8.36 1.94
C PHE A 156 -4.18 -8.04 0.45
N PRO A 157 -5.22 -8.63 -0.19
CA PRO A 157 -5.44 -8.57 -1.65
C PRO A 157 -6.42 -7.47 -2.11
N GLU A 158 -6.43 -6.29 -1.47
CA GLU A 158 -7.39 -5.21 -1.78
C GLU A 158 -7.43 -4.82 -3.26
N ASP A 159 -6.26 -4.52 -3.84
CA ASP A 159 -6.14 -3.92 -5.17
C ASP A 159 -6.70 -4.81 -6.30
N ASP A 160 -6.91 -6.10 -6.02
CA ASP A 160 -7.34 -7.11 -7.00
C ASP A 160 -8.85 -7.36 -6.99
N PHE A 161 -9.52 -7.01 -5.89
CA PHE A 161 -10.95 -7.22 -5.70
C PHE A 161 -11.72 -5.90 -5.64
N VAL A 162 -11.04 -4.75 -5.56
CA VAL A 162 -11.68 -3.43 -5.64
C VAL A 162 -11.21 -2.69 -6.90
N THR A 163 -12.15 -2.24 -7.72
CA THR A 163 -11.86 -1.44 -8.93
C THR A 163 -12.36 0.00 -8.78
N ASP A 164 -11.47 0.94 -9.08
CA ASP A 164 -11.70 2.38 -9.01
C ASP A 164 -12.10 3.01 -10.36
N PHE A 165 -13.21 3.75 -10.37
CA PHE A 165 -13.63 4.56 -11.51
C PHE A 165 -13.69 6.04 -11.11
N ASP A 166 -12.58 6.75 -11.31
CA ASP A 166 -12.49 8.19 -11.10
C ASP A 166 -13.39 9.00 -12.05
N ASN A 167 -13.62 8.46 -13.25
CA ASN A 167 -14.48 9.05 -14.28
C ASN A 167 -15.36 7.95 -14.92
N PRO A 168 -16.44 7.52 -14.23
CA PRO A 168 -17.29 6.43 -14.70
C PRO A 168 -17.99 6.73 -16.03
N SER A 169 -18.09 8.00 -16.43
CA SER A 169 -18.67 8.40 -17.72
C SER A 169 -17.96 7.76 -18.92
N VAL A 170 -16.63 7.65 -18.88
CA VAL A 170 -15.83 7.02 -19.94
C VAL A 170 -16.12 5.52 -20.02
N ALA A 171 -16.24 4.87 -18.86
CA ALA A 171 -16.48 3.43 -18.78
C ALA A 171 -17.89 3.02 -19.25
N VAL A 172 -18.88 3.89 -19.09
CA VAL A 172 -20.31 3.54 -19.18
C VAL A 172 -21.03 4.14 -20.39
N SER A 173 -20.61 5.30 -20.90
CA SER A 173 -21.42 6.03 -21.88
C SER A 173 -21.62 5.26 -23.19
N ASP A 174 -20.60 4.56 -23.70
CA ASP A 174 -20.73 3.80 -24.96
C ASP A 174 -21.52 2.50 -24.77
N PHE A 175 -21.45 1.89 -23.58
CA PHE A 175 -22.35 0.81 -23.16
C PHE A 175 -23.83 1.25 -23.17
N LEU A 176 -24.12 2.43 -22.62
CA LEU A 176 -25.51 2.94 -22.59
C LEU A 176 -26.04 3.25 -24.00
N LYS A 177 -25.20 3.84 -24.87
CA LYS A 177 -25.59 4.10 -26.27
C LYS A 177 -25.88 2.83 -27.06
N SER A 178 -25.13 1.76 -26.82
CA SER A 178 -25.27 0.48 -27.53
C SER A 178 -26.38 -0.39 -26.96
N SER A 179 -26.70 -0.26 -25.67
CA SER A 179 -27.74 -1.03 -25.00
C SER A 179 -29.14 -0.46 -25.28
N THR A 180 -29.90 -1.12 -26.15
CA THR A 180 -31.28 -0.70 -26.47
C THR A 180 -32.28 -0.95 -25.34
N ASN A 181 -31.92 -1.77 -24.36
CA ASN A 181 -32.83 -2.23 -23.32
C ASN A 181 -32.70 -1.43 -22.02
N ILE A 182 -31.59 -0.72 -21.84
CA ILE A 182 -31.38 0.17 -20.69
C ILE A 182 -31.85 1.57 -21.09
N PRO A 183 -32.76 2.22 -20.34
CA PRO A 183 -33.43 3.44 -20.77
C PRO A 183 -32.58 4.71 -20.57
N PHE A 184 -31.27 4.66 -20.81
CA PHE A 184 -30.38 5.81 -20.68
C PHE A 184 -29.49 5.93 -21.92
N ASN A 185 -29.33 7.14 -22.44
CA ASN A 185 -28.53 7.38 -23.65
C ASN A 185 -27.04 7.53 -23.35
N ASP A 186 -26.68 8.08 -22.20
CA ASP A 186 -25.31 8.28 -21.75
C ASP A 186 -25.24 8.46 -20.23
N PHE A 187 -24.04 8.67 -19.70
CA PHE A 187 -23.84 8.83 -18.26
C PHE A 187 -24.56 10.06 -17.66
N THR A 188 -24.69 11.16 -18.41
CA THR A 188 -25.38 12.37 -17.94
C THR A 188 -26.87 12.12 -17.82
N ASP A 189 -27.45 11.45 -18.81
CA ASP A 189 -28.83 11.01 -18.83
C ASP A 189 -29.12 10.04 -17.65
N LEU A 190 -28.22 9.08 -17.43
CA LEU A 190 -28.27 8.17 -16.29
C LEU A 190 -28.30 8.93 -14.95
N ILE A 191 -27.34 9.81 -14.68
CA ILE A 191 -27.28 10.54 -13.41
C ILE A 191 -28.51 11.42 -13.20
N THR A 192 -29.04 12.01 -14.27
CA THR A 192 -30.21 12.89 -14.21
C THR A 192 -31.50 12.11 -13.92
N ASN A 193 -31.67 10.93 -14.53
CA ASN A 193 -32.94 10.21 -14.54
C ASN A 193 -32.96 8.93 -13.70
N ARG A 194 -31.84 8.50 -13.10
CA ARG A 194 -31.75 7.25 -12.29
C ARG A 194 -32.71 7.18 -11.09
N LEU A 195 -33.19 8.32 -10.60
CA LEU A 195 -34.15 8.38 -9.48
C LEU A 195 -35.62 8.38 -9.95
N ASP A 196 -35.89 8.52 -11.25
CA ASP A 196 -37.24 8.39 -11.78
C ASP A 196 -37.65 6.91 -11.75
N PRO A 197 -38.77 6.54 -11.09
CA PRO A 197 -39.18 5.15 -10.96
C PRO A 197 -39.34 4.41 -12.30
N SER A 198 -39.82 5.08 -13.35
CA SER A 198 -40.03 4.45 -14.66
C SER A 198 -38.71 4.05 -15.31
N TYR A 199 -37.71 4.93 -15.23
CA TYR A 199 -36.37 4.66 -15.76
C TYR A 199 -35.64 3.63 -14.92
N ARG A 200 -35.70 3.79 -13.59
CA ARG A 200 -35.09 2.89 -12.62
C ARG A 200 -35.59 1.46 -12.75
N ASP A 201 -36.91 1.25 -12.72
CA ASP A 201 -37.50 -0.09 -12.76
C ASP A 201 -37.22 -0.80 -14.10
N ALA A 202 -37.24 -0.04 -15.21
CA ALA A 202 -36.91 -0.58 -16.53
C ALA A 202 -35.43 -0.99 -16.63
N ALA A 203 -34.51 -0.18 -16.11
CA ALA A 203 -33.09 -0.52 -16.06
C ALA A 203 -32.82 -1.73 -15.15
N LEU A 204 -33.38 -1.75 -13.94
CA LEU A 204 -33.20 -2.85 -12.99
C LEU A 204 -33.78 -4.15 -13.52
N LYS A 205 -34.89 -4.12 -14.25
CA LYS A 205 -35.44 -5.32 -14.90
C LYS A 205 -34.41 -5.99 -15.82
N VAL A 206 -33.70 -5.20 -16.63
CA VAL A 206 -32.69 -5.73 -17.55
C VAL A 206 -31.44 -6.19 -16.81
N LEU A 207 -30.99 -5.43 -15.81
CA LEU A 207 -29.77 -5.74 -15.08
C LEU A 207 -29.92 -6.94 -14.14
N ASN A 208 -31.10 -7.13 -13.54
CA ASN A 208 -31.41 -8.27 -12.69
C ASN A 208 -31.55 -9.59 -13.47
N ASP A 209 -31.74 -9.53 -14.78
CA ASP A 209 -31.72 -10.72 -15.64
C ASP A 209 -30.29 -11.24 -15.87
N ILE A 210 -29.25 -10.46 -15.53
CA ILE A 210 -27.86 -10.90 -15.61
C ILE A 210 -27.51 -11.70 -14.34
N PRO A 211 -26.97 -12.94 -14.47
CA PRO A 211 -26.61 -13.74 -13.31
C PRO A 211 -25.62 -13.02 -12.38
N ILE A 212 -25.81 -13.20 -11.07
CA ILE A 212 -24.92 -12.64 -10.05
C ILE A 212 -23.48 -13.14 -10.29
N GLY A 213 -22.51 -12.22 -10.32
CA GLY A 213 -21.11 -12.51 -10.62
C GLY A 213 -20.79 -12.61 -12.12
N GLN A 214 -21.70 -12.13 -12.99
CA GLN A 214 -21.49 -12.00 -14.44
C GLN A 214 -21.82 -10.59 -14.95
N LEU A 215 -21.88 -9.59 -14.05
CA LEU A 215 -22.02 -8.19 -14.46
C LEU A 215 -20.71 -7.60 -15.01
N ASP A 216 -19.57 -8.24 -14.76
CA ASP A 216 -18.42 -8.12 -15.64
C ASP A 216 -18.69 -8.91 -16.90
N ASN A 217 -19.21 -8.21 -17.90
CA ASN A 217 -19.56 -8.87 -19.14
C ASN A 217 -18.52 -8.47 -20.19
N PRO A 218 -17.60 -9.36 -20.58
CA PRO A 218 -16.76 -9.15 -21.75
C PRO A 218 -17.57 -8.75 -22.98
N SER A 219 -18.84 -9.17 -23.07
CA SER A 219 -19.75 -8.77 -24.15
C SER A 219 -19.95 -7.26 -24.26
N ALA A 220 -19.96 -6.52 -23.14
CA ALA A 220 -20.05 -5.06 -23.19
C ALA A 220 -18.85 -4.44 -23.92
N VAL A 221 -17.67 -5.04 -23.79
CA VAL A 221 -16.47 -4.65 -24.52
C VAL A 221 -16.48 -5.20 -25.95
N LEU A 222 -17.02 -6.41 -26.18
CA LEU A 222 -17.14 -7.01 -27.50
C LEU A 222 -18.10 -6.26 -28.43
N ASP A 223 -19.16 -5.67 -27.87
CA ASP A 223 -20.15 -4.87 -28.60
C ASP A 223 -19.61 -3.46 -28.91
N ASP A 224 -18.52 -3.06 -28.25
CA ASP A 224 -17.79 -1.81 -28.45
C ASP A 224 -16.25 -2.03 -28.47
N PRO A 225 -15.72 -2.79 -29.45
CA PRO A 225 -14.31 -3.20 -29.42
C PRO A 225 -13.36 -2.01 -29.63
N THR A 226 -13.82 -0.93 -30.29
CA THR A 226 -13.04 0.27 -30.58
C THR A 226 -13.26 1.45 -29.64
N GLY A 227 -14.31 1.41 -28.81
CA GLY A 227 -14.61 2.47 -27.85
C GLY A 227 -13.95 2.27 -26.50
N GLN A 228 -14.53 2.87 -25.47
CA GLN A 228 -13.95 2.96 -24.13
C GLN A 228 -14.75 2.21 -23.06
N THR A 229 -15.76 1.45 -23.49
CA THR A 229 -16.61 0.67 -22.58
C THR A 229 -15.78 -0.26 -21.70
N HIS A 230 -16.01 -0.23 -20.39
CA HIS A 230 -15.39 -1.17 -19.45
C HIS A 230 -16.27 -2.42 -19.27
N ALA A 231 -15.69 -3.58 -19.00
CA ALA A 231 -16.45 -4.81 -18.74
C ALA A 231 -17.41 -4.68 -17.55
N LEU A 232 -17.04 -3.84 -16.58
CA LEU A 232 -17.87 -3.48 -15.41
C LEU A 232 -18.92 -2.38 -15.68
N ALA A 233 -19.10 -1.91 -16.92
CA ALA A 233 -20.12 -0.91 -17.22
C ALA A 233 -21.53 -1.32 -16.75
N PRO A 234 -22.01 -2.56 -16.95
CA PRO A 234 -23.29 -3.01 -16.40
C PRO A 234 -23.34 -2.91 -14.87
N HIS A 235 -22.25 -3.29 -14.18
CA HIS A 235 -22.16 -3.18 -12.72
C HIS A 235 -22.21 -1.72 -12.25
N ILE A 236 -21.50 -0.80 -12.91
CA ILE A 236 -21.52 0.63 -12.56
C ILE A 236 -22.94 1.19 -12.74
N VAL A 237 -23.62 0.84 -13.84
CA VAL A 237 -25.03 1.26 -14.07
C VAL A 237 -25.93 0.68 -12.99
N PHE A 238 -25.80 -0.61 -12.66
CA PHE A 238 -26.56 -1.23 -11.58
C PHE A 238 -26.33 -0.49 -10.26
N THR A 239 -25.07 -0.20 -9.92
CA THR A 239 -24.73 0.53 -8.71
C THR A 239 -25.42 1.88 -8.65
N LEU A 240 -25.40 2.66 -9.73
CA LEU A 240 -25.98 3.99 -9.74
C LEU A 240 -27.51 3.98 -9.69
N VAL A 241 -28.16 2.96 -10.26
CA VAL A 241 -29.63 2.85 -10.33
C VAL A 241 -30.22 2.19 -9.08
N ASN A 242 -29.49 1.25 -8.48
CA ASN A 242 -29.90 0.51 -7.30
C ASN A 242 -29.36 1.08 -5.98
N SER A 243 -28.65 2.21 -6.02
CA SER A 243 -28.01 2.75 -4.82
C SER A 243 -29.02 3.25 -3.78
N GLU A 244 -28.71 3.01 -2.53
CA GLU A 244 -29.34 3.60 -1.36
C GLU A 244 -28.40 4.65 -0.76
N GLN A 245 -28.98 5.74 -0.27
CA GLN A 245 -28.21 6.84 0.30
C GLN A 245 -27.72 6.47 1.71
N ILE A 246 -26.41 6.53 1.95
CA ILE A 246 -25.80 6.33 3.27
C ILE A 246 -25.78 7.66 4.03
N ASP A 247 -25.27 8.71 3.39
CA ASP A 247 -25.27 10.07 3.92
C ASP A 247 -25.43 11.11 2.79
N GLY A 248 -25.11 12.39 3.06
CA GLY A 248 -25.20 13.44 2.03
C GLY A 248 -24.26 13.24 0.83
N LYS A 249 -23.21 12.44 0.99
CA LYS A 249 -22.07 12.28 0.08
C LYS A 249 -22.01 10.90 -0.57
N TRP A 250 -22.29 9.84 0.16
CA TRP A 250 -22.14 8.46 -0.26
C TRP A 250 -23.47 7.75 -0.50
N GLU A 251 -23.50 6.94 -1.55
CA GLU A 251 -24.55 5.99 -1.83
C GLU A 251 -23.91 4.60 -2.04
N CYS A 252 -24.60 3.53 -1.63
CA CYS A 252 -24.11 2.16 -1.81
C CYS A 252 -25.18 1.27 -2.45
N SER A 253 -24.74 0.24 -3.16
CA SER A 253 -25.60 -0.84 -3.65
C SER A 253 -24.92 -2.18 -3.40
N THR A 254 -25.70 -3.21 -3.10
CA THR A 254 -25.21 -4.60 -3.08
C THR A 254 -25.83 -5.40 -4.22
N LEU A 255 -25.07 -6.35 -4.75
CA LEU A 255 -25.53 -7.33 -5.73
C LEU A 255 -25.03 -8.72 -5.35
N GLY A 256 -25.87 -9.46 -4.63
CA GLY A 256 -25.45 -10.71 -4.01
C GLY A 256 -24.31 -10.44 -3.02
N HIS A 257 -23.08 -10.77 -3.43
CA HIS A 257 -21.87 -10.62 -2.64
C HIS A 257 -20.91 -9.55 -3.17
N GLU A 258 -21.23 -8.93 -4.30
CA GLU A 258 -20.52 -7.77 -4.83
C GLU A 258 -21.16 -6.49 -4.27
N ALA A 259 -20.39 -5.41 -4.21
CA ALA A 259 -20.88 -4.11 -3.75
C ALA A 259 -20.34 -2.98 -4.63
N GLY A 260 -21.10 -1.90 -4.72
CA GLY A 260 -20.68 -0.70 -5.41
C GLY A 260 -21.01 0.52 -4.56
N VAL A 261 -20.11 1.50 -4.57
CA VAL A 261 -20.26 2.75 -3.83
C VAL A 261 -20.07 3.93 -4.78
N TYR A 262 -20.90 4.96 -4.60
CA TYR A 262 -20.89 6.18 -5.40
C TYR A 262 -20.71 7.40 -4.51
N ASN A 263 -19.72 8.23 -4.83
CA ASN A 263 -19.47 9.50 -4.18
C ASN A 263 -20.11 10.63 -4.99
N ARG A 264 -21.17 11.23 -4.46
CA ARG A 264 -21.96 12.28 -5.11
C ARG A 264 -21.20 13.58 -5.34
N GLU A 265 -20.20 13.88 -4.51
CA GLU A 265 -19.42 15.11 -4.61
C GLU A 265 -18.35 15.03 -5.70
N SER A 266 -17.66 13.89 -5.78
CA SER A 266 -16.58 13.68 -6.74
C SER A 266 -17.02 13.00 -8.04
N GLY A 267 -18.19 12.36 -8.04
CA GLY A 267 -18.70 11.58 -9.18
C GLY A 267 -18.03 10.21 -9.35
N LYS A 268 -17.21 9.77 -8.37
CA LYS A 268 -16.47 8.52 -8.43
C LYS A 268 -17.33 7.32 -8.08
N VAL A 269 -17.06 6.19 -8.74
CA VAL A 269 -17.64 4.89 -8.40
C VAL A 269 -16.52 3.93 -8.06
N ARG A 270 -16.71 3.12 -7.02
CA ARG A 270 -15.86 1.94 -6.77
C ARG A 270 -16.72 0.69 -6.72
N VAL A 271 -16.15 -0.39 -7.21
CA VAL A 271 -16.80 -1.69 -7.31
C VAL A 271 -15.95 -2.72 -6.59
N LEU A 272 -16.51 -3.34 -5.56
CA LEU A 272 -15.94 -4.45 -4.81
C LEU A 272 -16.51 -5.76 -5.36
N ARG A 273 -15.61 -6.66 -5.77
CA ARG A 273 -15.92 -7.97 -6.36
C ARG A 273 -15.18 -9.06 -5.60
N PRO A 274 -15.74 -9.60 -4.53
CA PRO A 274 -15.08 -10.68 -3.83
C PRO A 274 -15.15 -11.98 -4.64
N PRO A 275 -14.10 -12.82 -4.64
CA PRO A 275 -14.19 -14.15 -5.23
C PRO A 275 -15.14 -15.04 -4.42
N ARG A 276 -15.83 -15.97 -5.10
CA ARG A 276 -16.61 -17.02 -4.43
C ARG A 276 -15.69 -18.17 -4.06
N LEU A 277 -15.55 -18.40 -2.76
CA LEU A 277 -14.67 -19.42 -2.19
C LEU A 277 -15.46 -20.52 -1.46
N THR A 278 -16.78 -20.61 -1.69
CA THR A 278 -17.66 -21.62 -1.08
C THR A 278 -17.27 -23.05 -1.40
N ASP A 279 -16.63 -23.26 -2.55
CA ASP A 279 -16.17 -24.57 -3.00
C ASP A 279 -14.72 -24.86 -2.57
N ALA A 280 -14.06 -23.91 -1.90
CA ALA A 280 -12.77 -24.14 -1.27
C ALA A 280 -12.95 -25.10 -0.09
N ARG A 281 -11.91 -25.90 0.18
CA ARG A 281 -11.87 -26.73 1.39
C ARG A 281 -11.74 -25.85 2.63
N ASN A 282 -10.84 -24.87 2.58
CA ASN A 282 -10.59 -23.85 3.59
C ASN A 282 -10.03 -22.60 2.90
N VAL A 283 -10.22 -21.44 3.53
CA VAL A 283 -9.58 -20.18 3.18
C VAL A 283 -8.65 -19.73 4.29
N ILE A 284 -7.40 -19.43 3.96
CA ILE A 284 -6.38 -18.98 4.91
C ILE A 284 -5.83 -17.62 4.45
N GLY A 285 -6.02 -16.57 5.23
CA GLY A 285 -5.32 -15.30 5.06
C GLY A 285 -4.03 -15.27 5.89
N LEU A 286 -2.91 -14.85 5.30
CA LEU A 286 -1.63 -14.70 5.99
C LEU A 286 -1.20 -13.23 5.98
N ASP A 287 -1.26 -12.56 7.13
CA ASP A 287 -0.89 -11.14 7.24
C ASP A 287 0.00 -10.92 8.47
N GLY A 288 0.93 -9.98 8.36
CA GLY A 288 1.76 -9.56 9.49
C GLY A 288 1.07 -8.59 10.42
N THR A 289 0.14 -7.79 9.90
CA THR A 289 -0.62 -6.78 10.66
C THR A 289 -1.99 -6.57 9.99
N PRO A 290 -2.89 -7.56 10.06
CA PRO A 290 -4.18 -7.49 9.37
C PRO A 290 -5.14 -6.48 9.98
N SER A 291 -6.04 -5.97 9.15
CA SER A 291 -7.34 -5.46 9.58
C SER A 291 -8.41 -6.51 9.32
N TRP A 292 -8.90 -7.17 10.37
CA TRP A 292 -9.75 -8.35 10.24
C TRP A 292 -11.05 -8.09 9.46
N ARG A 293 -11.75 -6.99 9.73
CA ARG A 293 -12.99 -6.67 9.00
C ARG A 293 -12.72 -6.32 7.53
N MET A 294 -11.63 -5.62 7.22
CA MET A 294 -11.25 -5.34 5.83
C MET A 294 -10.97 -6.64 5.06
N TRP A 295 -10.23 -7.57 5.67
CA TRP A 295 -9.99 -8.92 5.10
C TRP A 295 -11.29 -9.66 4.79
N ASN A 296 -12.24 -9.64 5.73
CA ASN A 296 -13.54 -10.28 5.53
C ASN A 296 -14.30 -9.66 4.35
N ILE A 297 -14.41 -8.33 4.28
CA ILE A 297 -15.13 -7.64 3.20
C ILE A 297 -14.52 -7.97 1.82
N VAL A 298 -13.20 -7.88 1.70
CA VAL A 298 -12.46 -8.14 0.45
C VAL A 298 -12.64 -9.57 -0.04
N LEU A 299 -12.73 -10.51 0.90
CA LEU A 299 -13.02 -11.90 0.61
C LEU A 299 -14.52 -12.21 0.70
N GLY A 300 -15.41 -11.23 0.65
CA GLY A 300 -16.86 -11.45 0.53
C GLY A 300 -17.52 -12.10 1.75
N CYS A 301 -16.78 -12.14 2.85
CA CYS A 301 -17.26 -12.55 4.16
C CYS A 301 -18.07 -11.38 4.75
N GLY A 302 -19.30 -11.64 5.19
CA GLY A 302 -20.24 -10.60 5.63
C GLY A 302 -21.10 -9.99 4.52
N LEU A 303 -20.68 -10.10 3.25
CA LEU A 303 -21.53 -9.82 2.07
C LEU A 303 -22.25 -11.08 1.56
N GLY A 304 -22.06 -12.22 2.21
CA GLY A 304 -22.79 -13.46 1.93
C GLY A 304 -22.19 -14.32 0.82
N ALA A 305 -20.97 -14.05 0.35
CA ALA A 305 -20.24 -14.98 -0.52
C ALA A 305 -19.57 -16.10 0.27
N ASN A 306 -18.95 -15.75 1.39
CA ASN A 306 -18.05 -16.65 2.12
C ASN A 306 -18.31 -16.55 3.63
N GLU A 307 -17.90 -17.58 4.37
CA GLU A 307 -17.97 -17.59 5.83
C GLU A 307 -16.89 -16.68 6.43
N MET A 308 -17.20 -16.04 7.56
CA MET A 308 -16.27 -15.17 8.27
C MET A 308 -14.98 -15.90 8.64
N LEU A 309 -13.84 -15.25 8.41
CA LEU A 309 -12.55 -15.76 8.84
C LEU A 309 -12.46 -15.71 10.36
N GLU A 310 -12.04 -16.79 11.00
CA GLU A 310 -11.61 -16.76 12.40
C GLU A 310 -10.29 -15.98 12.50
N HIS A 311 -10.20 -14.95 13.35
CA HIS A 311 -8.95 -14.22 13.55
C HIS A 311 -8.06 -14.93 14.57
N LYS A 312 -6.88 -15.40 14.13
CA LYS A 312 -5.87 -16.03 14.99
C LYS A 312 -4.60 -15.18 15.06
N GLN A 313 -4.51 -14.40 16.13
CA GLN A 313 -3.28 -13.72 16.53
C GLN A 313 -2.34 -14.72 17.20
N ILE A 314 -1.21 -15.01 16.54
CA ILE A 314 -0.25 -16.04 17.00
C ILE A 314 0.53 -15.58 18.24
N LEU A 315 0.89 -14.29 18.28
CA LEU A 315 1.63 -13.69 19.38
C LEU A 315 0.75 -12.65 20.07
N THR A 316 0.63 -12.73 21.39
CA THR A 316 0.06 -11.64 22.21
C THR A 316 0.87 -10.35 22.04
N ASP A 317 0.31 -9.21 22.43
CA ASP A 317 1.01 -7.92 22.29
C ASP A 317 2.32 -7.85 23.09
N ASP A 318 2.41 -8.53 24.22
CA ASP A 318 3.67 -8.64 24.97
C ASP A 318 4.69 -9.54 24.24
N GLU A 319 4.26 -10.67 23.69
CA GLU A 319 5.12 -11.54 22.88
C GLU A 319 5.56 -10.86 21.58
N ARG A 320 4.70 -10.05 20.94
CA ARG A 320 5.10 -9.23 19.78
C ARG A 320 6.19 -8.25 20.15
N ARG A 321 6.08 -7.61 21.31
CA ARG A 321 7.08 -6.66 21.81
C ARG A 321 8.42 -7.36 22.03
N GLU A 322 8.39 -8.53 22.66
CA GLU A 322 9.58 -9.37 22.87
C GLU A 322 10.15 -9.86 21.54
N TYR A 323 9.30 -10.33 20.62
CA TYR A 323 9.72 -10.79 19.29
C TYR A 323 10.43 -9.69 18.50
N VAL A 324 9.88 -8.47 18.46
CA VAL A 324 10.51 -7.33 17.77
C VAL A 324 11.86 -6.97 18.41
N ARG A 325 11.94 -6.95 19.74
CA ARG A 325 13.15 -6.54 20.47
C ARG A 325 14.23 -7.62 20.45
N ASP A 326 13.87 -8.87 20.69
CA ASP A 326 14.80 -9.94 21.05
C ASP A 326 15.03 -10.92 19.89
N VAL A 327 14.02 -11.18 19.05
CA VAL A 327 14.15 -12.08 17.89
C VAL A 327 14.58 -11.30 16.66
N LEU A 328 13.85 -10.22 16.31
CA LEU A 328 14.22 -9.36 15.19
C LEU A 328 15.37 -8.42 15.54
N SER A 329 15.74 -8.29 16.82
CA SER A 329 16.82 -7.41 17.30
C SER A 329 16.66 -5.96 16.81
N LEU A 330 15.41 -5.47 16.77
CA LEU A 330 15.10 -4.11 16.31
C LEU A 330 15.19 -3.10 17.46
N THR A 331 15.96 -2.04 17.21
CA THR A 331 16.04 -0.86 18.09
C THR A 331 15.25 0.28 17.46
N VAL A 332 14.03 0.51 17.96
CA VAL A 332 13.15 1.56 17.42
C VAL A 332 13.33 2.86 18.21
N ILE A 333 13.74 3.92 17.51
CA ILE A 333 13.97 5.25 18.09
C ILE A 333 12.92 6.21 17.55
N ARG A 334 11.98 6.63 18.39
CA ARG A 334 10.93 7.58 17.98
C ARG A 334 11.42 9.02 18.12
N THR A 335 11.29 9.83 17.07
CA THR A 335 11.86 11.20 17.03
C THR A 335 10.81 12.32 17.09
N THR A 336 9.52 11.98 17.13
CA THR A 336 8.42 12.94 17.31
C THR A 336 7.24 12.30 18.05
N SER A 337 6.36 13.13 18.61
CA SER A 337 5.04 12.72 19.14
C SER A 337 3.89 13.03 18.19
N ASP A 338 4.17 13.58 17.01
CA ASP A 338 3.16 13.95 16.03
C ASP A 338 2.87 12.77 15.09
N ALA A 339 1.63 12.67 14.61
CA ALA A 339 1.23 11.63 13.66
C ALA A 339 1.88 11.74 12.28
N LYS A 340 2.25 12.96 11.85
CA LYS A 340 2.94 13.22 10.57
C LYS A 340 2.23 12.60 9.35
N HIS A 341 0.94 12.88 9.17
CA HIS A 341 0.15 12.42 8.01
C HIS A 341 0.69 13.04 6.71
N TYR A 342 1.53 12.30 5.96
CA TYR A 342 2.33 12.85 4.86
C TYR A 342 1.79 12.48 3.47
N SER A 343 0.71 11.69 3.37
CA SER A 343 0.14 11.23 2.09
C SER A 343 -0.27 12.39 1.17
N GLY A 344 -0.92 13.43 1.73
CA GLY A 344 -1.29 14.63 0.97
C GLY A 344 -0.12 15.58 0.67
N GLY A 345 1.09 15.32 1.19
CA GLY A 345 2.28 16.14 1.01
C GLY A 345 2.27 17.51 1.71
N LYS A 346 1.11 18.06 2.06
CA LYS A 346 0.96 19.40 2.67
C LYS A 346 1.83 19.63 3.91
N TYR A 347 1.90 18.64 4.79
CA TYR A 347 2.55 18.74 6.09
C TYR A 347 4.01 18.28 6.13
N VAL A 348 4.57 17.88 4.98
CA VAL A 348 5.98 17.51 4.85
C VAL A 348 6.86 18.76 4.96
N ASP A 349 7.84 18.72 5.87
CA ASP A 349 8.81 19.79 6.13
C ASP A 349 10.22 19.33 5.69
N PRO A 350 10.53 19.46 4.39
CA PRO A 350 11.69 18.80 3.80
C PRO A 350 13.04 19.24 4.39
N GLU A 351 13.16 20.48 4.85
CA GLU A 351 14.41 20.96 5.47
C GLU A 351 14.59 20.39 6.88
N LYS A 352 13.51 20.29 7.65
CA LYS A 352 13.54 19.70 8.99
C LYS A 352 13.85 18.20 8.96
N GLU A 353 13.28 17.50 7.98
CA GLU A 353 13.52 16.08 7.81
C GLU A 353 14.89 15.78 7.17
N LYS A 354 15.40 16.67 6.32
CA LYS A 354 16.79 16.64 5.88
C LYS A 354 17.75 16.67 7.06
N ALA A 355 17.54 17.61 8.00
CA ALA A 355 18.38 17.71 9.20
C ALA A 355 18.36 16.41 10.04
N LEU A 356 17.21 15.75 10.13
CA LEU A 356 17.11 14.43 10.79
C LEU A 356 17.94 13.37 10.05
N ILE A 357 17.80 13.29 8.72
CA ILE A 357 18.53 12.32 7.89
C ILE A 357 20.04 12.53 8.05
N GLU A 358 20.53 13.75 7.87
CA GLU A 358 21.95 14.11 8.01
C GLU A 358 22.50 13.77 9.41
N ALA A 359 21.70 14.00 10.46
CA ALA A 359 22.08 13.65 11.83
C ALA A 359 22.19 12.12 12.04
N VAL A 360 21.30 11.34 11.42
CA VAL A 360 21.37 9.87 11.45
C VAL A 360 22.59 9.38 10.68
N CYS A 361 22.84 9.89 9.47
CA CYS A 361 24.04 9.59 8.67
C CYS A 361 25.32 9.86 9.49
N SER A 362 25.40 11.04 10.10
CA SER A 362 26.56 11.46 10.89
C SER A 362 26.78 10.58 12.12
N LYS A 363 25.71 10.21 12.82
CA LYS A 363 25.77 9.38 14.03
C LYS A 363 26.30 7.98 13.75
N HIS A 364 25.81 7.35 12.67
CA HIS A 364 26.18 5.96 12.34
C HIS A 364 27.38 5.85 11.41
N ARG A 365 27.82 6.97 10.81
CA ARG A 365 28.87 7.00 9.77
C ARG A 365 28.57 6.01 8.63
N ASP A 366 27.30 5.92 8.29
CA ASP A 366 26.75 5.00 7.29
C ASP A 366 25.64 5.71 6.51
N SER A 367 25.31 5.18 5.33
CA SER A 367 24.23 5.66 4.48
C SER A 367 22.94 4.89 4.80
N PRO A 368 22.00 5.45 5.58
CA PRO A 368 20.80 4.74 5.98
C PRO A 368 19.86 4.53 4.80
N ALA A 369 18.94 3.57 4.95
CA ALA A 369 17.85 3.37 4.01
C ALA A 369 16.57 4.05 4.52
N LEU A 370 15.77 4.64 3.63
CA LEU A 370 14.59 5.44 3.97
C LEU A 370 13.30 4.84 3.41
N ILE A 371 12.26 4.77 4.24
CA ILE A 371 10.87 4.53 3.81
C ILE A 371 10.02 5.75 4.21
N THR A 372 9.28 6.30 3.25
CA THR A 372 8.39 7.46 3.51
C THR A 372 7.19 7.48 2.55
N THR A 373 6.45 8.58 2.44
CA THR A 373 5.34 8.70 1.48
C THR A 373 5.84 9.15 0.10
N LYS A 374 5.13 8.76 -0.97
CA LYS A 374 5.47 9.14 -2.35
C LYS A 374 5.58 10.67 -2.53
N LYS A 375 4.71 11.44 -1.86
CA LYS A 375 4.75 12.92 -1.91
C LYS A 375 5.94 13.50 -1.13
N ALA A 376 6.36 12.86 -0.03
CA ALA A 376 7.54 13.28 0.72
C ALA A 376 8.81 13.10 -0.11
N VAL A 377 8.97 11.96 -0.79
CA VAL A 377 10.09 11.70 -1.73
C VAL A 377 10.24 12.84 -2.75
N VAL A 378 9.14 13.28 -3.36
CA VAL A 378 9.16 14.38 -4.35
C VAL A 378 9.69 15.68 -3.75
N LYS A 379 9.38 15.98 -2.49
CA LYS A 379 9.87 17.18 -1.79
C LYS A 379 11.33 17.02 -1.34
N TYR A 380 11.71 15.84 -0.83
CA TYR A 380 13.08 15.54 -0.39
C TYR A 380 14.09 15.64 -1.52
N LYS A 381 13.71 15.24 -2.75
CA LYS A 381 14.53 15.44 -3.95
C LYS A 381 14.90 16.92 -4.17
N LYS A 382 13.99 17.86 -3.89
CA LYS A 382 14.20 19.29 -4.15
C LYS A 382 15.23 19.95 -3.22
N VAL A 383 15.38 19.41 -2.02
CA VAL A 383 16.30 19.95 -1.00
C VAL A 383 17.58 19.10 -0.86
N GLY A 384 17.72 18.04 -1.66
CA GLY A 384 18.85 17.12 -1.61
C GLY A 384 18.86 16.18 -0.40
N ALA A 385 17.74 16.01 0.31
CA ALA A 385 17.67 15.16 1.51
C ALA A 385 17.87 13.66 1.23
N LEU A 386 17.79 13.25 -0.04
CA LEU A 386 17.96 11.86 -0.45
C LEU A 386 19.40 11.51 -0.85
N ASN A 387 20.30 12.51 -0.91
CA ASN A 387 21.63 12.35 -1.51
C ASN A 387 22.56 11.45 -0.69
N GLU A 388 22.37 11.38 0.63
CA GLU A 388 23.23 10.62 1.55
C GLU A 388 22.70 9.22 1.88
N LEU A 389 21.51 8.87 1.35
CA LEU A 389 20.86 7.60 1.59
C LEU A 389 21.42 6.52 0.67
N ALA A 390 21.54 5.28 1.18
CA ALA A 390 21.92 4.15 0.33
C ALA A 390 20.83 3.87 -0.71
N TYR A 391 19.57 3.93 -0.28
CA TYR A 391 18.38 3.89 -1.12
C TYR A 391 17.17 4.36 -0.33
N TYR A 392 16.11 4.69 -1.05
CA TYR A 392 14.83 5.08 -0.47
C TYR A 392 13.68 4.47 -1.26
N ASP A 393 12.53 4.35 -0.60
CA ASP A 393 11.29 3.94 -1.24
C ASP A 393 10.08 4.54 -0.52
N HIS A 394 8.88 4.22 -0.99
CA HIS A 394 7.64 4.62 -0.36
C HIS A 394 6.77 3.45 0.09
N TYR A 395 5.90 3.67 1.08
CA TYR A 395 5.02 2.64 1.66
C TYR A 395 4.31 1.74 0.61
N GLY A 396 3.75 2.32 -0.46
CA GLY A 396 3.09 1.55 -1.51
C GLY A 396 3.99 0.67 -2.39
N ASN A 397 5.32 0.68 -2.20
CA ASN A 397 6.27 -0.09 -3.03
C ASN A 397 7.20 -0.99 -2.18
N ILE A 398 6.94 -1.10 -0.88
CA ILE A 398 7.73 -1.98 0.02
C ILE A 398 7.09 -3.35 0.27
N LYS A 399 5.79 -3.53 -0.05
CA LYS A 399 5.09 -4.81 0.13
C LYS A 399 5.77 -5.89 -0.74
N GLY A 400 6.12 -7.02 -0.11
CA GLY A 400 6.90 -8.12 -0.71
C GLY A 400 8.38 -7.84 -1.02
N SER A 401 8.92 -6.64 -0.73
CA SER A 401 10.33 -6.34 -1.04
C SER A 401 11.28 -6.89 0.03
N ASN A 402 12.35 -7.55 -0.41
CA ASN A 402 13.45 -8.03 0.44
C ASN A 402 14.66 -7.07 0.48
N LYS A 403 14.57 -5.93 -0.23
CA LYS A 403 15.67 -4.96 -0.37
C LYS A 403 16.21 -4.41 0.96
N TYR A 404 15.38 -4.36 2.00
CA TYR A 404 15.72 -3.79 3.30
C TYR A 404 16.25 -4.82 4.30
N GLY A 405 16.28 -6.11 3.92
CA GLY A 405 16.58 -7.21 4.84
C GLY A 405 17.96 -7.11 5.49
N GLN A 406 18.95 -6.53 4.79
CA GLN A 406 20.33 -6.36 5.28
C GLN A 406 20.63 -4.94 5.79
N SER A 407 19.65 -4.02 5.74
CA SER A 407 19.85 -2.64 6.22
C SER A 407 19.94 -2.59 7.74
N ARG A 408 21.07 -2.10 8.28
CA ARG A 408 21.29 -1.95 9.73
C ARG A 408 20.84 -0.62 10.31
N VAL A 409 20.77 0.41 9.47
CA VAL A 409 20.26 1.72 9.85
C VAL A 409 19.11 2.09 8.92
N GLY A 410 17.92 2.17 9.49
CA GLY A 410 16.69 2.50 8.80
C GLY A 410 16.11 3.83 9.27
N ILE A 411 15.41 4.53 8.39
CA ILE A 411 14.62 5.70 8.72
C ILE A 411 13.21 5.52 8.15
N VAL A 412 12.19 5.72 8.99
CA VAL A 412 10.78 5.73 8.59
C VAL A 412 10.21 7.11 8.92
N ILE A 413 9.75 7.85 7.90
CA ILE A 413 9.27 9.23 8.08
C ILE A 413 7.82 9.38 7.58
N GLY A 414 6.98 9.93 8.46
CA GLY A 414 5.57 10.16 8.20
C GLY A 414 4.73 8.90 8.27
N SER A 415 3.41 9.06 8.32
CA SER A 415 2.43 7.98 8.24
C SER A 415 1.48 8.19 7.07
N GLN A 416 0.69 7.15 6.79
CA GLN A 416 -0.26 7.12 5.69
C GLN A 416 -1.69 7.40 6.17
N VAL A 417 -2.34 8.36 5.53
CA VAL A 417 -3.77 8.63 5.62
C VAL A 417 -4.20 9.06 4.22
N TYR A 418 -4.81 8.14 3.46
CA TYR A 418 -5.09 8.32 2.03
C TYR A 418 -6.13 9.41 1.74
N GLY A 419 -6.98 9.69 2.72
CA GLY A 419 -8.06 10.66 2.65
C GLY A 419 -9.18 10.21 3.57
N TYR A 420 -10.13 11.10 3.85
CA TYR A 420 -11.32 10.71 4.63
C TYR A 420 -12.26 9.90 3.75
N ASP A 421 -12.34 10.24 2.46
CA ASP A 421 -13.10 9.49 1.45
C ASP A 421 -12.78 8.00 1.46
N TYR A 422 -11.50 7.62 1.56
CA TYR A 422 -11.10 6.20 1.60
C TYR A 422 -11.71 5.48 2.82
N VAL A 423 -11.74 6.12 3.99
CA VAL A 423 -12.33 5.54 5.21
C VAL A 423 -13.85 5.44 5.11
N GLU A 424 -14.48 6.53 4.67
CA GLU A 424 -15.93 6.61 4.50
C GLU A 424 -16.46 5.60 3.48
N GLU A 425 -15.68 5.36 2.44
CA GLU A 425 -16.01 4.42 1.40
C GLU A 425 -15.93 2.95 1.86
N TRP A 426 -14.90 2.59 2.63
CA TRP A 426 -14.83 1.27 3.25
C TRP A 426 -16.04 0.99 4.13
N ALA A 427 -16.47 1.97 4.94
CA ALA A 427 -17.71 1.89 5.70
C ALA A 427 -18.94 1.76 4.79
N SER A 428 -18.95 2.50 3.67
CA SER A 428 -20.05 2.47 2.71
C SER A 428 -20.22 1.12 2.01
N PHE A 429 -19.16 0.31 1.83
CA PHE A 429 -19.31 -1.06 1.32
C PHE A 429 -20.14 -1.96 2.24
N LEU A 430 -20.19 -1.66 3.53
CA LEU A 430 -21.05 -2.33 4.52
C LEU A 430 -22.39 -1.61 4.73
N GLY A 431 -22.65 -0.52 4.01
CA GLY A 431 -23.79 0.35 4.25
C GLY A 431 -23.72 1.11 5.59
N GLU A 432 -22.52 1.24 6.17
CA GLU A 432 -22.28 1.95 7.42
C GLU A 432 -21.90 3.41 7.13
N GLN A 433 -22.43 4.34 7.92
CA GLN A 433 -21.99 5.73 7.92
C GLN A 433 -20.81 5.90 8.89
N THR A 434 -19.83 6.73 8.54
CA THR A 434 -18.75 7.09 9.45
C THR A 434 -18.50 8.60 9.47
N ASP A 435 -18.30 9.14 10.67
CA ASP A 435 -18.00 10.56 10.89
C ASP A 435 -16.60 10.72 11.47
N SER A 436 -15.83 11.66 10.94
CA SER A 436 -14.49 11.98 11.46
C SER A 436 -14.53 13.02 12.59
N ASN A 437 -13.67 12.84 13.59
CA ASN A 437 -13.44 13.83 14.64
C ASN A 437 -11.94 13.93 14.98
N GLY A 438 -11.53 15.11 15.45
CA GLY A 438 -10.15 15.34 15.86
C GLY A 438 -9.15 15.47 14.70
N LYS A 439 -7.86 15.48 15.03
CA LYS A 439 -6.73 15.66 14.09
C LYS A 439 -5.48 14.97 14.62
N GLY A 440 -4.55 14.65 13.70
CA GLY A 440 -3.27 14.02 14.06
C GLY A 440 -3.51 12.66 14.73
N MET A 441 -2.89 12.42 15.88
CA MET A 441 -3.10 11.18 16.65
C MET A 441 -4.49 11.11 17.29
N ASN A 442 -5.16 12.25 17.48
CA ASN A 442 -6.54 12.29 17.99
C ASN A 442 -7.58 12.21 16.86
N LEU A 443 -7.14 12.02 15.61
CA LEU A 443 -8.07 11.71 14.52
C LEU A 443 -8.67 10.35 14.79
N SER A 444 -10.00 10.27 14.75
CA SER A 444 -10.80 9.07 14.91
C SER A 444 -12.02 9.16 13.99
N PHE A 445 -12.52 7.99 13.62
CA PHE A 445 -13.76 7.74 12.88
C PHE A 445 -14.64 6.81 13.72
N SER A 446 -15.95 6.77 13.46
CA SER A 446 -16.82 5.83 14.19
C SER A 446 -16.65 4.39 13.72
N GLU A 447 -16.68 3.46 14.68
CA GLU A 447 -16.77 2.01 14.46
C GLU A 447 -15.71 1.47 13.49
N PHE A 448 -16.13 0.96 12.33
CA PHE A 448 -15.25 0.39 11.32
C PHE A 448 -14.24 1.41 10.78
N GLY A 449 -14.61 2.69 10.75
CA GLY A 449 -13.71 3.74 10.24
C GLY A 449 -12.43 3.86 11.06
N ASP A 450 -12.48 3.60 12.37
CA ASP A 450 -11.28 3.59 13.23
C ASP A 450 -10.38 2.39 12.93
N GLU A 451 -10.95 1.24 12.54
CA GLU A 451 -10.18 0.07 12.09
C GLU A 451 -9.45 0.35 10.76
N VAL A 452 -10.13 0.99 9.80
CA VAL A 452 -9.52 1.41 8.53
C VAL A 452 -8.45 2.48 8.76
N LEU A 453 -8.71 3.45 9.63
CA LEU A 453 -7.72 4.45 10.02
C LEU A 453 -6.48 3.78 10.64
N HIS A 454 -6.68 2.83 11.55
CA HIS A 454 -5.60 2.11 12.21
C HIS A 454 -4.75 1.33 11.20
N HIS A 455 -5.40 0.68 10.23
CA HIS A 455 -4.74 -0.01 9.13
C HIS A 455 -3.78 0.91 8.36
N MET A 456 -4.29 2.05 7.86
CA MET A 456 -3.48 3.00 7.09
C MET A 456 -2.37 3.65 7.94
N ARG A 457 -2.73 4.11 9.15
CA ARG A 457 -1.90 5.04 9.91
C ARG A 457 -0.84 4.33 10.73
N GLU A 458 -1.18 3.27 11.45
CA GLU A 458 -0.28 2.58 12.38
C GLU A 458 0.31 1.29 11.79
N LEU A 459 -0.51 0.47 11.13
CA LEU A 459 -0.06 -0.85 10.67
C LEU A 459 0.93 -0.73 9.51
N GLU A 460 0.73 0.19 8.57
CA GLU A 460 1.71 0.42 7.49
C GLU A 460 3.06 0.93 7.98
N VAL A 461 3.08 1.78 9.02
CA VAL A 461 4.32 2.24 9.68
C VAL A 461 5.02 1.05 10.33
N THR A 462 4.26 0.18 11.00
CA THR A 462 4.77 -1.04 11.63
C THR A 462 5.39 -1.98 10.60
N GLN A 463 4.69 -2.24 9.50
CA GLN A 463 5.22 -3.02 8.39
C GLN A 463 6.53 -2.43 7.86
N ALA A 464 6.60 -1.11 7.67
CA ALA A 464 7.81 -0.43 7.21
C ALA A 464 8.99 -0.57 8.19
N ILE A 465 8.74 -0.46 9.51
CA ILE A 465 9.77 -0.67 10.53
C ILE A 465 10.34 -2.09 10.45
N MET A 466 9.49 -3.10 10.29
CA MET A 466 9.89 -4.51 10.26
C MET A 466 10.53 -4.94 8.93
N ARG A 467 10.64 -4.05 7.94
CA ARG A 467 11.39 -4.35 6.69
C ARG A 467 12.90 -4.31 6.91
N PHE A 468 13.39 -3.52 7.85
CA PHE A 468 14.82 -3.38 8.13
C PHE A 468 15.32 -4.57 8.93
N GLY A 469 16.53 -5.06 8.63
CA GLY A 469 17.17 -6.14 9.39
C GLY A 469 16.39 -7.46 9.40
N ARG A 470 15.56 -7.71 8.37
CA ARG A 470 14.71 -8.92 8.26
C ARG A 470 15.50 -10.23 8.21
N ASP A 471 16.80 -10.17 7.94
CA ASP A 471 17.72 -11.30 8.04
C ASP A 471 18.07 -11.69 9.49
N THR A 472 17.34 -11.17 10.48
CA THR A 472 17.44 -11.46 11.92
C THR A 472 18.74 -11.01 12.61
N ASN A 473 19.60 -10.28 11.90
CA ASN A 473 20.83 -9.70 12.47
C ASN A 473 20.60 -8.30 13.08
N GLY A 474 19.34 -7.86 13.20
CA GLY A 474 18.96 -6.60 13.84
C GLY A 474 19.13 -5.34 12.99
N ALA A 475 18.49 -4.27 13.43
CA ALA A 475 18.61 -2.93 12.85
C ALA A 475 18.22 -1.84 13.86
N THR A 476 18.83 -0.66 13.74
CA THR A 476 18.36 0.57 14.40
C THR A 476 17.47 1.34 13.45
N VAL A 477 16.21 1.57 13.83
CA VAL A 477 15.22 2.24 12.99
C VAL A 477 14.76 3.54 13.64
N TYR A 478 15.04 4.67 12.98
CA TYR A 478 14.56 5.99 13.40
C TYR A 478 13.17 6.24 12.83
N VAL A 479 12.19 6.44 13.70
CA VAL A 479 10.79 6.62 13.31
C VAL A 479 10.36 8.06 13.60
N HIS A 480 10.10 8.83 12.54
CA HIS A 480 9.61 10.20 12.61
C HIS A 480 8.09 10.28 12.43
N THR A 481 7.38 9.56 13.28
CA THR A 481 5.93 9.64 13.49
C THR A 481 5.57 9.00 14.84
N ALA A 482 4.43 9.37 15.42
CA ALA A 482 3.81 8.70 16.56
C ALA A 482 2.77 7.65 16.17
N ALA A 483 2.48 7.50 14.88
CA ALA A 483 1.54 6.53 14.34
C ALA A 483 2.14 5.12 14.34
N ILE A 484 2.30 4.54 15.53
CA ILE A 484 2.69 3.15 15.75
C ILE A 484 1.80 2.55 16.83
N PRO A 485 1.46 1.25 16.77
CA PRO A 485 0.67 0.58 17.80
C PRO A 485 1.39 0.58 19.15
N ASP A 486 0.63 0.52 20.25
CA ASP A 486 1.15 0.54 21.62
C ASP A 486 2.04 -0.68 21.96
N TRP A 487 1.85 -1.80 21.26
CA TRP A 487 2.68 -3.00 21.44
C TRP A 487 4.09 -2.84 20.85
N MET A 488 4.30 -1.95 19.86
CA MET A 488 5.59 -1.73 19.22
C MET A 488 6.61 -1.17 20.23
N PRO A 489 7.72 -1.86 20.53
CA PRO A 489 8.68 -1.40 21.52
C PRO A 489 9.37 -0.12 21.05
N ILE A 490 9.39 0.91 21.90
CA ILE A 490 10.20 2.11 21.69
C ILE A 490 11.42 2.04 22.60
N SER A 491 12.59 1.76 22.04
CA SER A 491 13.84 1.62 22.79
C SER A 491 14.34 2.96 23.35
N ALA A 492 14.16 4.05 22.58
CA ALA A 492 14.55 5.39 23.00
C ALA A 492 13.78 6.47 22.25
N LYS A 493 13.89 7.72 22.73
CA LYS A 493 13.27 8.90 22.11
C LYS A 493 14.34 9.89 21.68
N GLY A 494 14.27 10.30 20.42
CA GLY A 494 14.99 11.46 19.88
C GLY A 494 14.07 12.67 19.73
N ARG A 495 14.62 13.78 19.22
CA ARG A 495 13.87 15.00 18.95
C ARG A 495 14.47 15.78 17.79
N VAL A 496 13.61 16.38 16.98
CA VAL A 496 13.96 17.42 15.99
C VAL A 496 13.18 18.68 16.31
N SER A 497 13.88 19.78 16.61
CA SER A 497 13.27 21.06 16.96
C SER A 497 13.86 22.22 16.18
N ASP A 498 13.06 23.25 15.97
CA ASP A 498 13.47 24.47 15.28
C ASP A 498 14.46 25.28 16.15
N ARG A 499 15.61 25.62 15.59
CA ARG A 499 16.50 26.66 16.13
C ARG A 499 15.89 28.00 15.72
N GLY A 500 15.56 28.86 16.70
CA GLY A 500 14.95 30.16 16.41
C GLY A 500 15.80 30.98 15.42
N ARG A 501 15.18 31.80 14.56
CA ARG A 501 15.84 32.52 13.44
C ARG A 501 17.16 33.20 13.81
N GLY A 502 17.26 33.76 15.02
CA GLY A 502 18.47 34.40 15.52
C GLY A 502 19.68 33.48 15.64
N TYR A 503 19.46 32.19 15.91
CA TYR A 503 20.51 31.18 15.99
C TYR A 503 21.23 31.04 14.64
N GLY A 504 20.46 30.77 13.58
CA GLY A 504 21.03 30.59 12.24
C GLY A 504 21.69 31.85 11.69
N GLN A 505 21.24 33.04 12.08
CA GLN A 505 21.91 34.30 11.74
C GLN A 505 23.31 34.38 12.35
N VAL A 506 23.48 33.99 13.61
CA VAL A 506 24.77 33.97 14.29
C VAL A 506 25.69 32.91 13.72
N VAL A 507 25.18 31.70 13.45
CA VAL A 507 25.95 30.62 12.80
C VAL A 507 26.48 31.08 11.44
N ARG A 508 25.62 31.61 10.56
CA ARG A 508 26.05 32.07 9.23
C ARG A 508 27.05 33.22 9.31
N ALA A 509 26.77 34.23 10.14
CA ALA A 509 27.68 35.38 10.31
C ALA A 509 29.06 34.94 10.82
N LEU A 510 29.13 34.07 11.82
CA LEU A 510 30.42 33.61 12.34
C LEU A 510 31.12 32.63 11.40
N SER A 511 30.39 31.80 10.65
CA SER A 511 30.99 30.91 9.63
C SER A 511 31.66 31.72 8.51
N GLU A 512 31.08 32.86 8.13
CA GLU A 512 31.67 33.75 7.12
C GLU A 512 32.90 34.50 7.65
N ILE A 513 32.80 35.08 8.85
CA ILE A 513 33.89 35.90 9.43
C ILE A 513 35.02 35.01 9.99
N GLN A 514 34.72 33.76 10.36
CA GLN A 514 35.58 32.74 10.99
C GLN A 514 36.14 33.10 12.38
N ARG A 515 36.39 34.37 12.66
CA ARG A 515 36.94 34.87 13.92
C ARG A 515 36.47 36.30 14.21
N ALA A 516 35.63 36.49 15.22
CA ALA A 516 34.98 37.79 15.47
C ALA A 516 34.65 38.03 16.95
N SER A 517 34.56 39.28 17.38
CA SER A 517 33.99 39.61 18.69
C SER A 517 32.45 39.51 18.67
N THR A 518 31.81 39.40 19.84
CA THR A 518 30.34 39.40 19.92
C THR A 518 29.72 40.66 19.28
N ASP A 519 30.39 41.81 19.41
CA ASP A 519 29.94 43.08 18.82
C ASP A 519 30.03 43.05 17.29
N ASP A 520 31.12 42.50 16.75
CA ASP A 520 31.31 42.38 15.29
C ASP A 520 30.27 41.43 14.68
N ILE A 521 29.96 40.32 15.36
CA ILE A 521 28.91 39.38 14.94
C ILE A 521 27.53 40.05 15.02
N ALA A 522 27.25 40.80 16.10
CA ALA A 522 25.99 41.52 16.25
C ALA A 522 25.80 42.65 15.23
N ALA A 523 26.90 43.21 14.69
CA ALA A 523 26.89 44.23 13.65
C ALA A 523 26.79 43.64 12.23
N HIS A 524 26.89 42.31 12.07
CA HIS A 524 26.78 41.65 10.77
C HIS A 524 25.40 41.88 10.13
N SER A 525 25.37 42.10 8.82
CA SER A 525 24.14 42.49 8.08
C SER A 525 23.01 41.45 8.17
N GLU A 526 23.36 40.17 8.35
CA GLU A 526 22.39 39.09 8.53
C GLU A 526 21.78 39.01 9.93
N VAL A 527 22.44 39.58 10.95
CA VAL A 527 22.05 39.44 12.36
C VAL A 527 21.07 40.52 12.75
N LYS A 528 19.83 40.11 13.06
CA LYS A 528 18.73 41.03 13.44
C LYS A 528 18.34 40.93 14.91
N ILE A 529 19.05 40.10 15.67
CA ILE A 529 18.84 39.91 17.11
C ILE A 529 19.75 40.82 17.93
N LYS A 530 19.38 41.08 19.18
CA LYS A 530 20.15 41.96 20.06
C LYS A 530 21.46 41.28 20.48
N ASN A 531 22.49 42.07 20.75
CA ASN A 531 23.82 41.61 21.18
C ASN A 531 23.77 40.60 22.36
N ARG A 532 22.91 40.83 23.36
CA ARG A 532 22.68 39.85 24.45
C ARG A 532 22.19 38.47 23.96
N GLN A 533 21.39 38.43 22.90
CA GLN A 533 20.92 37.18 22.30
C GLN A 533 22.03 36.53 21.47
N VAL A 534 22.87 37.32 20.79
CA VAL A 534 24.07 36.83 20.10
C VAL A 534 24.99 36.12 21.08
N GLY A 535 25.29 36.76 22.23
CA GLY A 535 26.09 36.15 23.30
C GLY A 535 25.55 34.80 23.75
N ARG A 536 24.24 34.70 24.05
CA ARG A 536 23.62 33.42 24.44
C ARG A 536 23.74 32.31 23.40
N VAL A 537 23.68 32.66 22.11
CA VAL A 537 23.85 31.69 21.02
C VAL A 537 25.29 31.20 20.98
N LEU A 538 26.26 32.11 21.14
CA LEU A 538 27.68 31.79 21.13
C LEU A 538 28.09 30.95 22.35
N ASP A 539 27.57 31.29 23.53
CA ASP A 539 27.75 30.48 24.74
C ASP A 539 27.25 29.04 24.50
N LYS A 540 26.06 28.88 23.89
CA LYS A 540 25.52 27.56 23.53
C LYS A 540 26.40 26.82 22.51
N LEU A 541 26.88 27.52 21.48
CA LEU A 541 27.78 26.95 20.47
C LEU A 541 29.12 26.48 21.06
N GLU A 542 29.62 27.16 22.08
CA GLU A 542 30.84 26.78 22.80
C GLU A 542 30.61 25.59 23.71
N GLU A 543 29.48 25.56 24.42
CA GLU A 543 29.05 24.38 25.18
C GLU A 543 28.88 23.14 24.28
N GLU A 544 28.37 23.33 23.06
CA GLU A 544 28.26 22.30 22.01
C GLU A 544 29.60 21.98 21.34
N GLY A 545 30.67 22.75 21.61
CA GLY A 545 32.03 22.52 21.10
C GLY A 545 32.30 23.01 19.67
N HIS A 546 31.37 23.75 19.07
CA HIS A 546 31.46 24.22 17.69
C HIS A 546 32.25 25.53 17.52
N VAL A 547 32.39 26.30 18.60
CA VAL A 547 33.20 27.52 18.64
C VAL A 547 34.05 27.54 19.91
N THR A 548 35.07 28.38 19.94
CA THR A 548 35.88 28.61 21.14
C THR A 548 36.03 30.09 21.41
N TYR A 549 35.88 30.51 22.67
CA TYR A 549 36.18 31.87 23.10
C TYR A 549 37.67 32.03 23.43
N GLU A 550 38.38 32.81 22.61
CA GLU A 550 39.79 33.15 22.84
C GLU A 550 39.92 34.56 23.41
N LYS A 551 40.51 34.68 24.60
CA LYS A 551 40.74 35.96 25.28
C LYS A 551 42.17 36.46 25.08
N SER A 552 42.35 37.68 24.57
CA SER A 552 43.64 38.37 24.48
C SER A 552 43.52 39.81 24.99
N GLY A 553 44.08 40.06 26.19
CA GLY A 553 43.96 41.36 26.86
C GLY A 553 42.52 41.68 27.30
N ARG A 554 42.04 42.90 26.99
CA ARG A 554 40.68 43.35 27.33
C ARG A 554 39.60 42.93 26.34
N LYS A 555 39.96 42.26 25.23
CA LYS A 555 39.02 41.81 24.19
C LYS A 555 39.08 40.29 24.06
N GLY A 556 37.94 39.67 23.81
CA GLY A 556 37.86 38.26 23.45
C GLY A 556 37.10 38.09 22.15
N VAL A 557 37.44 37.03 21.43
CA VAL A 557 36.89 36.70 20.11
C VAL A 557 36.45 35.26 20.09
N TRP A 558 35.38 35.00 19.36
CA TRP A 558 34.88 33.67 19.06
C TRP A 558 35.58 33.18 17.80
N VAL A 559 36.06 31.94 17.84
CA VAL A 559 36.72 31.26 16.73
C VAL A 559 35.86 30.08 16.32
N ASP A 560 35.52 30.03 15.03
CA ASP A 560 34.86 28.88 14.42
C ASP A 560 35.77 27.64 14.48
N ARG A 561 35.22 26.51 14.94
CA ARG A 561 35.91 25.21 14.94
C ARG A 561 35.26 24.22 13.99
N SER A 562 33.95 24.27 13.84
CA SER A 562 33.19 23.29 13.06
C SER A 562 31.75 23.77 12.74
N LEU A 563 31.51 25.08 12.58
CA LEU A 563 30.17 25.60 12.31
C LEU A 563 29.60 25.13 10.97
N ASP A 564 30.46 24.70 10.04
CA ASP A 564 30.09 24.03 8.80
C ASP A 564 29.31 22.73 9.01
N THR A 565 29.48 22.09 10.17
CA THR A 565 28.74 20.87 10.56
C THR A 565 27.44 21.18 11.32
N VAL A 566 27.17 22.45 11.66
CA VAL A 566 26.00 22.85 12.46
C VAL A 566 24.84 23.22 11.56
N ASN A 567 23.71 22.53 11.71
CA ASN A 567 22.48 22.95 11.04
C ASN A 567 21.98 24.28 11.66
N PRO A 568 21.91 25.38 10.90
CA PRO A 568 21.57 26.70 11.44
C PRO A 568 20.08 26.84 11.81
N SER A 569 19.23 25.94 11.29
CA SER A 569 17.78 26.02 11.38
C SER A 569 17.17 25.01 12.33
N PHE A 570 17.84 23.87 12.58
CA PHE A 570 17.28 22.77 13.35
C PHE A 570 18.28 22.20 14.37
N ASP A 571 17.74 21.74 15.49
CA ASP A 571 18.45 21.03 16.54
C ASP A 571 17.96 19.59 16.56
N VAL A 572 18.87 18.63 16.37
CA VAL A 572 18.56 17.20 16.34
C VAL A 572 19.27 16.52 17.50
N SER A 573 18.47 16.00 18.43
CA SER A 573 18.96 15.22 19.57
C SER A 573 18.59 13.76 19.34
N LEU A 574 19.60 12.92 19.12
CA LEU A 574 19.45 11.47 19.02
C LEU A 574 20.00 10.82 20.30
N PRO A 575 19.34 9.78 20.83
CA PRO A 575 19.86 9.05 21.99
C PRO A 575 21.22 8.44 21.66
N SER A 576 22.10 8.33 22.66
CA SER A 576 23.48 7.83 22.55
C SER A 576 23.58 6.45 21.93
#